data_AF-A0A0K3CJ14-F1
#
_entry.id   AF-A0A0K3CJ14-F1
#
_cell.length_a   1.000
_cell.length_b   1.000
_cell.length_c   1.000
_cell.angle_alpha   90.00
_cell.angle_beta   90.00
_cell.angle_gamma   90.00
#
_symmetry.space_group_name_H-M   'P 1'
#
loop_
_entity.id
_entity.type
_entity.pdbx_description
1 polymer ?
#
loop_
_entity_poly.entity_id
_entity_poly.type
_entity_poly.pdbx_seq_one_letter_code
_entity_poly.pdbx_strand_id
1 'polypeptide(L)'
;MSLASLVPDTRVDPALLPPLLPWSLRYNDLYPYCDFFSHIVPTQYDPPAWTTELEAYWQTFDVAVWSHLSKDHFRDHFAIMGMRERLSSSKGAQLARELPDSPSRVDFEDAIQFLLTRRSTRWNRLYGLDDIRRRYLNHPENRHIGVSDYDFLDSKLEKSAFPPPKAAPFSLWPIPLDPSLSFNPRREMLVCWGRDGVDWDQYALPDRPTSDSKAARRKFEPSAAEELEDADKKTGTGRFGATMGDATAPLLLSRSNGARSSAFLPAFTGLFHRRHVQAA
;
A
#
# COMPACT_ATOMS: atom_id res chain seq x y z
N MET A 1 28.66 1.36 6.90
CA MET A 1 27.35 2.05 7.00
C MET A 1 26.22 1.02 7.01
N SER A 2 25.08 1.28 7.65
CA SER A 2 23.92 0.37 7.71
C SER A 2 22.87 0.69 6.65
N LEU A 3 22.06 -0.29 6.24
CA LEU A 3 20.83 -0.12 5.44
C LEU A 3 20.00 1.13 5.83
N ALA A 4 19.93 1.45 7.12
CA ALA A 4 19.22 2.62 7.65
C ALA A 4 19.68 3.97 7.05
N SER A 5 20.92 4.11 6.58
CA SER A 5 21.37 5.37 5.95
C SER A 5 20.94 5.50 4.48
N LEU A 6 20.49 4.42 3.85
CA LEU A 6 20.00 4.40 2.47
C LEU A 6 18.49 4.66 2.38
N VAL A 7 17.77 4.37 3.46
CA VAL A 7 16.32 4.47 3.52
C VAL A 7 15.95 5.84 4.11
N PRO A 8 15.33 6.75 3.33
CA PRO A 8 14.88 8.02 3.88
C PRO A 8 13.78 7.83 4.94
N ASP A 9 13.77 8.70 5.93
CA ASP A 9 12.66 8.79 6.89
C ASP A 9 11.36 9.19 6.19
N THR A 10 10.27 8.62 6.67
CA THR A 10 8.90 8.94 6.25
C THR A 10 8.18 9.65 7.37
N ARG A 11 7.35 10.63 7.02
CA ARG A 11 6.40 11.22 7.96
C ARG A 11 5.31 10.19 8.25
N VAL A 12 4.75 9.62 7.19
CA VAL A 12 3.59 8.73 7.26
C VAL A 12 4.07 7.31 6.94
N ASP A 13 4.17 6.47 7.98
CA ASP A 13 4.54 5.05 7.81
C ASP A 13 3.39 4.28 7.13
N PRO A 14 3.60 3.74 5.91
CA PRO A 14 2.57 2.99 5.22
C PRO A 14 2.05 1.78 6.00
N ALA A 15 2.85 1.18 6.89
CA ALA A 15 2.46 0.05 7.72
C ALA A 15 1.34 0.39 8.72
N LEU A 16 1.21 1.66 9.10
CA LEU A 16 0.18 2.16 10.03
C LEU A 16 -1.07 2.67 9.30
N LEU A 17 -1.05 2.77 7.97
CA LEU A 17 -2.25 3.04 7.18
C LEU A 17 -3.12 1.75 7.13
N PRO A 18 -4.43 1.75 7.30
CA PRO A 18 -5.33 0.67 6.98
C PRO A 18 -5.62 0.67 5.48
N PRO A 19 -6.11 -0.46 4.98
CA PRO A 19 -6.38 -0.65 3.57
C PRO A 19 -7.73 -0.03 3.17
N LEU A 20 -7.79 1.31 3.06
CA LEU A 20 -9.02 2.05 2.74
C LEU A 20 -9.44 1.94 1.27
N LEU A 21 -8.54 1.43 0.41
CA LEU A 21 -8.78 1.19 -1.00
C LEU A 21 -8.97 -0.32 -1.24
N PRO A 22 -10.21 -0.78 -1.44
CA PRO A 22 -10.47 -2.19 -1.72
C PRO A 22 -9.75 -2.69 -2.97
N TRP A 23 -9.61 -4.01 -3.08
CA TRP A 23 -8.93 -4.63 -4.21
C TRP A 23 -9.60 -4.32 -5.55
N SER A 24 -10.92 -4.50 -5.67
CA SER A 24 -11.55 -4.35 -6.98
C SER A 24 -11.65 -2.89 -7.40
N LEU A 25 -11.83 -1.96 -6.46
CA LEU A 25 -11.66 -0.53 -6.75
C LEU A 25 -10.27 -0.25 -7.33
N ARG A 26 -9.20 -0.71 -6.66
CA ARG A 26 -7.84 -0.52 -7.15
C ARG A 26 -7.65 -1.13 -8.53
N TYR A 27 -8.10 -2.37 -8.72
CA TYR A 27 -7.94 -3.09 -9.98
C TYR A 27 -8.68 -2.44 -11.15
N ASN A 28 -9.95 -2.07 -10.94
CA ASN A 28 -10.81 -1.55 -12.00
C ASN A 28 -10.48 -0.08 -12.31
N ASP A 29 -10.31 0.75 -11.28
CA ASP A 29 -10.41 2.21 -11.42
C ASP A 29 -9.08 2.94 -11.24
N LEU A 30 -8.11 2.35 -10.51
CA LEU A 30 -6.87 3.06 -10.14
C LEU A 30 -5.62 2.50 -10.83
N TYR A 31 -5.41 1.18 -10.80
CA TYR A 31 -4.22 0.52 -11.36
C TYR A 31 -3.99 0.80 -12.85
N PRO A 32 -5.01 0.89 -13.72
CA PRO A 32 -4.78 1.19 -15.13
C PRO A 32 -4.01 2.50 -15.35
N TYR A 33 -4.10 3.45 -14.42
CA TYR A 33 -3.50 4.77 -14.56
C TYR A 33 -2.17 4.92 -13.80
N CYS A 34 -1.58 3.81 -13.34
CA CYS A 34 -0.32 3.81 -12.60
C CYS A 34 0.63 2.73 -13.12
N ASP A 35 1.73 3.14 -13.73
CA ASP A 35 2.75 2.23 -14.32
C ASP A 35 3.33 1.22 -13.34
N PHE A 36 3.24 1.52 -12.03
CA PHE A 36 3.64 0.60 -10.97
C PHE A 36 2.88 -0.74 -11.04
N PHE A 37 1.67 -0.75 -11.61
CA PHE A 37 0.78 -1.90 -11.71
C PHE A 37 0.54 -2.37 -13.15
N SER A 38 1.38 -1.95 -14.10
CA SER A 38 1.35 -2.40 -15.51
C SER A 38 1.51 -3.92 -15.68
N HIS A 39 2.09 -4.59 -14.69
CA HIS A 39 2.20 -6.05 -14.62
C HIS A 39 0.90 -6.75 -14.16
N ILE A 40 -0.09 -5.99 -13.70
CA ILE A 40 -1.40 -6.48 -13.23
C ILE A 40 -2.48 -6.18 -14.27
N VAL A 41 -2.53 -4.94 -14.75
CA VAL A 41 -3.49 -4.45 -15.75
C VAL A 41 -2.79 -3.59 -16.81
N PRO A 42 -3.28 -3.53 -18.06
CA PRO A 42 -2.72 -2.64 -19.07
C PRO A 42 -2.79 -1.17 -18.64
N THR A 43 -1.72 -0.42 -18.88
CA THR A 43 -1.69 1.02 -18.64
C THR A 43 -2.62 1.76 -19.61
N GLN A 44 -3.38 2.71 -19.08
CA GLN A 44 -4.29 3.61 -19.77
C GLN A 44 -3.74 5.05 -19.75
N TYR A 45 -4.03 5.80 -20.80
CA TYR A 45 -3.52 7.17 -21.01
C TYR A 45 -4.62 8.23 -21.10
N ASP A 46 -5.87 7.80 -21.26
CA ASP A 46 -7.07 8.60 -21.13
C ASP A 46 -7.22 9.15 -19.68
N PRO A 47 -8.02 10.20 -19.47
CA PRO A 47 -8.22 10.71 -18.13
C PRO A 47 -8.89 9.64 -17.25
N PRO A 48 -8.38 9.39 -16.03
CA PRO A 48 -9.04 8.45 -15.13
C PRO A 48 -10.48 8.87 -14.87
N ALA A 49 -11.38 7.89 -14.76
CA ALA A 49 -12.77 8.14 -14.40
C ALA A 49 -12.85 8.66 -12.95
N TRP A 50 -12.83 9.98 -12.78
CA TRP A 50 -13.01 10.62 -11.48
C TRP A 50 -14.50 10.91 -11.25
N THR A 51 -15.04 10.43 -10.14
CA THR A 51 -16.48 10.51 -9.84
C THR A 51 -16.75 11.33 -8.57
N THR A 52 -17.99 11.78 -8.41
CA THR A 52 -18.47 12.49 -7.21
C THR A 52 -18.28 11.67 -5.93
N GLU A 53 -18.35 10.35 -6.02
CA GLU A 53 -18.07 9.44 -4.90
C GLU A 53 -16.58 9.46 -4.52
N LEU A 54 -15.68 9.30 -5.50
CA LEU A 54 -14.23 9.37 -5.25
C LEU A 54 -13.81 10.72 -4.69
N GLU A 55 -14.37 11.81 -5.21
CA GLU A 55 -14.12 13.15 -4.70
C GLU A 55 -14.63 13.31 -3.26
N ALA A 56 -15.83 12.83 -2.95
CA ALA A 56 -16.38 12.91 -1.60
C ALA A 56 -15.50 12.15 -0.59
N TYR A 57 -14.98 10.97 -0.93
CA TYR A 57 -14.02 10.25 -0.10
C TYR A 57 -12.69 10.97 0.02
N TRP A 58 -12.14 11.50 -1.08
CA TRP A 58 -10.90 12.27 -1.05
C TRP A 58 -11.00 13.48 -0.10
N GLN A 59 -12.15 14.15 -0.11
CA GLN A 59 -12.43 15.29 0.76
C GLN A 59 -12.61 14.93 2.24
N THR A 60 -12.83 13.67 2.63
CA THR A 60 -12.95 13.31 4.06
C THR A 60 -11.62 13.46 4.81
N PHE A 61 -10.49 13.31 4.12
CA PHE A 61 -9.16 13.42 4.70
C PHE A 61 -8.68 14.87 4.68
N ASP A 62 -8.03 15.30 5.75
CA ASP A 62 -7.40 16.62 5.81
C ASP A 62 -6.37 16.79 4.67
N VAL A 63 -6.31 17.98 4.08
CA VAL A 63 -5.45 18.26 2.91
C VAL A 63 -3.96 17.99 3.18
N ALA A 64 -3.48 18.16 4.41
CA ALA A 64 -2.08 17.89 4.75
C ALA A 64 -1.72 16.39 4.66
N VAL A 65 -2.70 15.49 4.77
CA VAL A 65 -2.52 14.04 4.54
C VAL A 65 -1.94 13.78 3.17
N TRP A 66 -2.58 14.35 2.14
CA TRP A 66 -2.19 14.20 0.75
C TRP A 66 -0.81 14.81 0.49
N SER A 67 -0.52 15.95 1.12
CA SER A 67 0.81 16.57 1.05
C SER A 67 1.92 15.67 1.60
N HIS A 68 1.71 15.06 2.78
CA HIS A 68 2.71 14.20 3.40
C HIS A 68 2.90 12.89 2.65
N LEU A 69 1.82 12.21 2.29
CA LEU A 69 1.87 10.98 1.50
C LEU A 69 2.61 11.19 0.19
N SER A 70 2.33 12.30 -0.50
CA SER A 70 2.98 12.65 -1.77
C SER A 70 4.47 12.93 -1.59
N LYS A 71 4.85 13.77 -0.61
CA LYS A 71 6.27 14.07 -0.32
C LYS A 71 7.06 12.81 0.01
N ASP A 72 6.51 11.93 0.84
CA ASP A 72 7.16 10.68 1.21
C ASP A 72 7.26 9.73 0.01
N HIS A 73 6.23 9.68 -0.85
CA HIS A 73 6.25 8.91 -2.08
C HIS A 73 7.33 9.38 -3.07
N PHE A 74 7.48 10.69 -3.25
CA PHE A 74 8.53 11.26 -4.11
C PHE A 74 9.93 11.07 -3.51
N ARG A 75 10.08 11.24 -2.19
CA ARG A 75 11.37 11.02 -1.50
C ARG A 75 11.87 9.60 -1.72
N ASP A 76 10.99 8.61 -1.60
CA ASP A 76 11.31 7.21 -1.90
C ASP A 76 11.68 7.01 -3.37
N HIS A 77 10.96 7.65 -4.29
CA HIS A 77 11.25 7.55 -5.72
C HIS A 77 12.64 8.07 -6.08
N PHE A 78 13.01 9.26 -5.59
CA PHE A 78 14.34 9.83 -5.82
C PHE A 78 15.46 9.02 -5.19
N ALA A 79 15.24 8.47 -3.99
CA ALA A 79 16.21 7.58 -3.36
C ALA A 79 16.46 6.31 -4.21
N ILE A 80 15.39 5.69 -4.73
CA ILE A 80 15.50 4.55 -5.65
C ILE A 80 16.30 4.92 -6.90
N MET A 81 15.98 6.07 -7.53
CA MET A 81 16.70 6.52 -8.72
C MET A 81 18.20 6.73 -8.43
N GLY A 82 18.54 7.45 -7.37
CA GLY A 82 19.93 7.69 -7.00
C GLY A 82 20.69 6.40 -6.67
N MET A 83 20.05 5.43 -6.01
CA MET A 83 20.67 4.12 -5.77
C MET A 83 20.89 3.31 -7.06
N ARG A 84 19.92 3.33 -7.98
CA ARG A 84 20.05 2.67 -9.30
C ARG A 84 21.15 3.29 -10.16
N GLU A 85 21.26 4.61 -10.14
CA GLU A 85 22.33 5.33 -10.82
C GLU A 85 23.69 4.93 -10.25
N ARG A 86 23.86 4.96 -8.92
CA ARG A 86 25.09 4.51 -8.25
C ARG A 86 25.46 3.07 -8.56
N LEU A 87 24.49 2.15 -8.58
CA LEU A 87 24.69 0.74 -8.97
C LEU A 87 25.12 0.58 -10.44
N SER A 88 24.65 1.47 -11.32
CA SER A 88 25.00 1.45 -12.74
C SER A 88 26.40 2.02 -12.96
N SER A 89 26.75 3.11 -12.27
CA SER A 89 28.09 3.71 -12.31
C SER A 89 29.16 2.82 -11.68
N SER A 90 28.83 2.06 -10.62
CA SER A 90 29.79 1.14 -9.98
C SER A 90 30.16 -0.06 -10.86
N LYS A 91 29.25 -0.52 -11.73
CA LYS A 91 29.54 -1.53 -12.76
C LYS A 91 30.57 -1.05 -13.79
N GLY A 92 30.64 0.26 -14.06
CA GLY A 92 31.67 0.86 -14.92
C GLY A 92 32.96 1.23 -14.18
N ALA A 93 32.89 1.46 -12.86
CA ALA A 93 33.98 1.96 -12.03
C ALA A 93 34.72 0.88 -11.22
N GLN A 94 34.53 -0.41 -11.52
CA GLN A 94 35.23 -1.56 -10.88
C GLN A 94 36.78 -1.52 -10.96
N LEU A 95 37.37 -0.43 -11.48
CA LEU A 95 38.80 -0.12 -11.48
C LEU A 95 39.25 0.81 -10.33
N ALA A 96 38.36 1.42 -9.54
CA ALA A 96 38.75 2.38 -8.50
C ALA A 96 38.21 2.02 -7.10
N ARG A 97 39.14 1.52 -6.25
CA ARG A 97 39.08 1.37 -4.78
C ARG A 97 37.70 1.58 -4.14
N GLU A 98 37.05 0.48 -3.77
CA GLU A 98 35.93 0.51 -2.82
C GLU A 98 36.46 1.00 -1.46
N LEU A 99 35.94 2.14 -0.98
CA LEU A 99 36.17 2.60 0.39
C LEU A 99 35.53 1.58 1.36
N PRO A 100 36.23 1.17 2.42
CA PRO A 100 35.76 0.12 3.35
C PRO A 100 34.42 0.43 4.05
N ASP A 101 33.95 1.69 4.03
CA ASP A 101 32.69 2.12 4.61
C ASP A 101 31.53 2.33 3.63
N SER A 102 31.75 2.10 2.33
CA SER A 102 30.68 2.23 1.33
C SER A 102 29.64 1.11 1.48
N PRO A 103 28.33 1.41 1.34
CA PRO A 103 27.31 0.38 1.27
C PRO A 103 27.63 -0.62 0.15
N SER A 104 27.41 -1.91 0.44
CA SER A 104 27.61 -2.97 -0.54
C SER A 104 26.53 -2.92 -1.62
N ARG A 105 26.77 -3.62 -2.73
CA ARG A 105 25.76 -3.79 -3.78
C ARG A 105 24.47 -4.43 -3.25
N VAL A 106 24.59 -5.40 -2.34
CA VAL A 106 23.45 -6.09 -1.72
C VAL A 106 22.65 -5.10 -0.87
N ASP A 107 23.30 -4.23 -0.11
CA ASP A 107 22.62 -3.19 0.68
C ASP A 107 21.78 -2.25 -0.21
N PHE A 108 22.28 -1.89 -1.39
CA PHE A 108 21.52 -1.10 -2.36
C PHE A 108 20.34 -1.85 -2.94
N GLU A 109 20.51 -3.12 -3.32
CA GLU A 109 19.44 -3.96 -3.87
C GLU A 109 18.32 -4.17 -2.84
N ASP A 110 18.69 -4.47 -1.59
CA ASP A 110 17.75 -4.62 -0.47
C ASP A 110 17.02 -3.30 -0.15
N ALA A 111 17.74 -2.18 -0.10
CA ALA A 111 17.13 -0.87 0.14
C ALA A 111 16.19 -0.45 -0.99
N ILE A 112 16.55 -0.70 -2.26
CA ILE A 112 15.67 -0.45 -3.41
C ILE A 112 14.38 -1.27 -3.27
N GLN A 113 14.49 -2.56 -2.94
CA GLN A 113 13.32 -3.42 -2.84
C GLN A 113 12.42 -3.06 -1.67
N PHE A 114 13.01 -2.68 -0.54
CA PHE A 114 12.29 -2.12 0.60
C PHE A 114 11.49 -0.87 0.19
N LEU A 115 12.13 0.08 -0.49
CA LEU A 115 11.47 1.33 -0.92
C LEU A 115 10.39 1.10 -1.99
N LEU A 116 10.59 0.17 -2.92
CA LEU A 116 9.57 -0.20 -3.89
C LEU A 116 8.33 -0.77 -3.19
N THR A 117 8.53 -1.67 -2.22
CA THR A 117 7.46 -2.24 -1.41
C THR A 117 6.75 -1.14 -0.62
N ARG A 118 7.50 -0.28 0.07
CA ARG A 118 6.95 0.85 0.85
C ARG A 118 6.12 1.79 -0.02
N ARG A 119 6.57 2.12 -1.23
CA ARG A 119 5.81 2.93 -2.20
C ARG A 119 4.53 2.22 -2.64
N SER A 120 4.61 0.93 -2.96
CA SER A 120 3.44 0.12 -3.31
C SER A 120 2.39 0.11 -2.20
N THR A 121 2.82 -0.17 -0.97
CA THR A 121 1.94 -0.22 0.21
C THR A 121 1.27 1.13 0.45
N ARG A 122 2.03 2.24 0.38
CA ARG A 122 1.48 3.59 0.53
C ARG A 122 0.39 3.88 -0.50
N TRP A 123 0.68 3.55 -1.76
CA TRP A 123 -0.24 3.76 -2.88
C TRP A 123 -1.50 2.91 -2.71
N ASN A 124 -1.33 1.62 -2.44
CA ASN A 124 -2.41 0.65 -2.26
C ASN A 124 -3.32 0.92 -1.07
N ARG A 125 -2.81 1.57 -0.01
CA ARG A 125 -3.59 1.79 1.22
C ARG A 125 -4.43 3.06 1.19
N LEU A 126 -3.89 4.15 0.63
CA LEU A 126 -4.58 5.45 0.64
C LEU A 126 -4.10 6.40 -0.47
N TYR A 127 -2.79 6.49 -0.70
CA TYR A 127 -2.21 7.52 -1.58
C TYR A 127 -2.65 7.38 -3.05
N GLY A 128 -3.00 6.18 -3.50
CA GLY A 128 -3.48 5.96 -4.86
C GLY A 128 -4.68 6.83 -5.22
N LEU A 129 -5.57 7.11 -4.27
CA LEU A 129 -6.73 7.98 -4.50
C LEU A 129 -6.31 9.40 -4.92
N ASP A 130 -5.34 9.99 -4.21
CA ASP A 130 -4.83 11.33 -4.51
C ASP A 130 -3.97 11.37 -5.78
N ASP A 131 -3.17 10.34 -6.03
CA ASP A 131 -2.38 10.24 -7.27
C ASP A 131 -3.31 10.21 -8.50
N ILE A 132 -4.40 9.44 -8.45
CA ILE A 132 -5.39 9.38 -9.53
C ILE A 132 -6.17 10.70 -9.66
N ARG A 133 -6.56 11.34 -8.55
CA ARG A 133 -7.18 12.68 -8.59
C ARG A 133 -6.30 13.69 -9.32
N ARG A 134 -5.01 13.72 -9.01
CA ARG A 134 -4.07 14.64 -9.66
C ARG A 134 -3.90 14.33 -11.14
N ARG A 135 -3.89 13.05 -11.53
CA ARG A 135 -3.86 12.67 -12.96
C ARG A 135 -5.12 13.13 -13.69
N TYR A 136 -6.29 13.00 -13.08
CA TYR A 136 -7.53 13.54 -13.62
C TYR A 136 -7.43 15.04 -13.87
N LEU A 137 -7.04 15.82 -12.86
CA LEU A 137 -6.96 17.28 -12.92
C LEU A 137 -5.87 17.79 -13.89
N ASN A 138 -4.75 17.07 -13.98
CA ASN A 138 -3.64 17.45 -14.86
C ASN A 138 -3.80 16.95 -16.30
N HIS A 139 -4.83 16.14 -16.60
CA HIS A 139 -5.09 15.70 -17.96
C HIS A 139 -5.41 16.91 -18.85
N PRO A 140 -4.90 16.99 -20.10
CA PRO A 140 -5.12 18.15 -20.97
C PRO A 140 -6.59 18.55 -21.14
N GLU A 141 -7.51 17.59 -21.17
CA GLU A 141 -8.96 17.82 -21.30
C GLU A 141 -9.60 18.44 -20.05
N ASN A 142 -8.95 18.31 -18.90
CA ASN A 142 -9.43 18.80 -17.60
C ASN A 142 -8.64 20.00 -17.07
N ARG A 143 -7.75 20.56 -17.91
CA ARG A 143 -6.97 21.72 -17.54
C ARG A 143 -7.87 22.94 -17.38
N HIS A 144 -7.80 23.56 -16.22
CA HIS A 144 -8.55 24.78 -15.89
C HIS A 144 -7.59 25.87 -15.42
N ILE A 145 -7.88 27.13 -15.76
CA ILE A 145 -7.03 28.29 -15.45
C ILE A 145 -7.89 29.30 -14.69
N GLY A 146 -7.36 29.81 -13.58
CA GLY A 146 -8.02 30.87 -12.80
C GLY A 146 -9.22 30.41 -11.97
N VAL A 147 -9.40 29.10 -11.81
CA VAL A 147 -10.47 28.47 -11.02
C VAL A 147 -9.82 27.50 -10.03
N SER A 148 -10.39 27.31 -8.85
CA SER A 148 -9.88 26.33 -7.88
C SER A 148 -10.22 24.91 -8.32
N ASP A 149 -9.42 23.92 -7.90
CA ASP A 149 -9.73 22.50 -8.13
C ASP A 149 -11.15 22.15 -7.66
N TYR A 150 -11.59 22.72 -6.54
CA TYR A 150 -12.91 22.43 -5.96
C TYR A 150 -14.04 22.96 -6.82
N ASP A 151 -13.96 24.22 -7.27
CA ASP A 151 -14.97 24.82 -8.14
C ASP A 151 -15.01 24.13 -9.50
N PHE A 152 -13.83 23.75 -10.02
CA PHE A 152 -13.73 22.98 -11.25
C PHE A 152 -14.45 21.63 -11.12
N LEU A 153 -14.17 20.87 -10.06
CA LEU A 153 -14.77 19.56 -9.84
C LEU A 153 -16.28 19.65 -9.57
N ASP A 154 -16.75 20.64 -8.81
CA ASP A 154 -18.19 20.85 -8.59
C ASP A 154 -18.94 21.14 -9.90
N SER A 155 -18.29 21.85 -10.83
CA SER A 155 -18.86 22.13 -12.15
C SER A 155 -18.80 20.96 -13.14
N LYS A 156 -17.85 20.03 -12.96
CA LYS A 156 -17.54 18.96 -13.92
C LYS A 156 -18.14 17.62 -13.55
N LEU A 157 -18.15 17.29 -12.27
CA LEU A 157 -18.61 15.99 -11.80
C LEU A 157 -20.13 15.95 -11.85
N GLU A 158 -20.68 14.87 -12.41
CA GLU A 158 -22.12 14.68 -12.46
C GLU A 158 -22.72 14.61 -11.05
N LYS A 159 -23.84 15.30 -10.84
CA LYS A 159 -24.56 15.20 -9.57
C LYS A 159 -24.98 13.75 -9.35
N SER A 160 -24.48 13.17 -8.27
CA SER A 160 -24.75 11.78 -7.90
C SER A 160 -25.71 11.72 -6.72
N ALA A 161 -26.56 10.70 -6.69
CA ALA A 161 -27.36 10.34 -5.51
C ALA A 161 -26.52 9.62 -4.43
N PHE A 162 -25.21 9.50 -4.63
CA PHE A 162 -24.28 8.90 -3.67
C PHE A 162 -24.41 9.58 -2.30
N PRO A 163 -24.68 8.82 -1.22
CA PRO A 163 -24.73 9.39 0.11
C PRO A 163 -23.31 9.82 0.53
N PRO A 164 -23.12 11.02 1.10
CA PRO A 164 -21.81 11.44 1.59
C PRO A 164 -21.20 10.41 2.55
N PRO A 165 -19.86 10.28 2.59
CA PRO A 165 -19.20 9.45 3.57
C PRO A 165 -19.61 9.85 5.00
N LYS A 166 -19.55 8.90 5.94
CA LYS A 166 -19.93 9.15 7.35
C LYS A 166 -19.13 10.27 8.02
N ALA A 167 -17.94 10.56 7.52
CA ALA A 167 -17.06 11.59 8.06
C ALA A 167 -17.36 12.96 7.46
N ALA A 168 -17.21 14.02 8.26
CA ALA A 168 -17.26 15.38 7.75
C ALA A 168 -16.08 15.63 6.78
N PRO A 169 -16.22 16.53 5.79
CA PRO A 169 -15.09 16.95 4.98
C PRO A 169 -13.93 17.43 5.84
N PHE A 170 -12.72 17.02 5.48
CA PHE A 170 -11.44 17.36 6.09
C PHE A 170 -11.39 17.03 7.59
N SER A 171 -12.05 15.95 8.02
CA SER A 171 -12.14 15.56 9.43
C SER A 171 -11.27 14.34 9.79
N LEU A 172 -10.76 13.61 8.81
CA LEU A 172 -9.96 12.41 9.02
C LEU A 172 -8.47 12.70 8.89
N TRP A 173 -7.70 12.11 9.80
CA TRP A 173 -6.25 12.12 9.83
C TRP A 173 -5.74 10.67 9.95
N PRO A 174 -4.92 10.19 9.01
CA PRO A 174 -4.48 8.82 8.97
C PRO A 174 -3.60 8.53 10.19
N ILE A 175 -2.37 9.02 10.32
CA ILE A 175 -1.43 8.55 11.37
C ILE A 175 -1.15 9.67 12.38
N PRO A 176 -0.99 9.41 13.68
CA PRO A 176 -0.42 10.39 14.59
C PRO A 176 1.02 10.77 14.16
N LEU A 177 1.13 11.87 13.40
CA LEU A 177 2.36 12.62 13.16
C LEU A 177 2.75 13.45 14.39
N ASP A 178 4.00 13.90 14.45
CA ASP A 178 4.41 14.99 15.33
C ASP A 178 3.49 16.22 15.09
N PRO A 179 2.90 16.82 16.15
CA PRO A 179 2.14 18.07 16.06
C PRO A 179 2.84 19.19 15.27
N SER A 180 4.17 19.26 15.30
CA SER A 180 4.96 20.27 14.58
C SER A 180 4.88 20.16 13.05
N LEU A 181 4.45 19.00 12.54
CA LEU A 181 4.42 18.71 11.10
C LEU A 181 3.07 19.04 10.44
N SER A 182 2.03 19.37 11.21
CA SER A 182 0.70 19.69 10.69
C SER A 182 0.48 21.19 10.58
N PHE A 183 -0.11 21.63 9.47
CA PHE A 183 -0.56 23.02 9.28
C PHE A 183 -1.92 23.30 9.90
N ASN A 184 -2.64 22.28 10.40
CA ASN A 184 -3.96 22.44 10.97
C ASN A 184 -3.86 22.68 12.48
N PRO A 185 -4.13 23.91 12.97
CA PRO A 185 -4.00 24.25 14.39
C PRO A 185 -5.06 23.57 15.28
N ARG A 186 -6.07 22.91 14.69
CA ARG A 186 -7.16 22.24 15.41
C ARG A 186 -7.12 20.72 15.27
N ARG A 187 -5.93 20.14 15.38
CA ARG A 187 -5.73 18.70 15.25
C ARG A 187 -6.52 17.87 16.26
N GLU A 188 -6.85 18.44 17.41
CA GLU A 188 -7.75 17.86 18.40
C GLU A 188 -9.16 17.56 17.86
N MET A 189 -9.59 18.25 16.81
CA MET A 189 -10.88 18.04 16.17
C MET A 189 -10.85 16.95 15.09
N LEU A 190 -9.65 16.53 14.63
CA LEU A 190 -9.50 15.48 13.63
C LEU A 190 -9.57 14.08 14.26
N VAL A 191 -10.22 13.16 13.58
CA VAL A 191 -10.19 11.73 13.92
C VAL A 191 -8.84 11.17 13.45
N CYS A 192 -8.02 10.61 14.36
CA CYS A 192 -6.65 10.15 14.08
C CYS A 192 -6.50 8.62 14.24
N TRP A 193 -5.66 7.89 13.45
CA TRP A 193 -5.44 6.43 13.69
C TRP A 193 -5.01 6.10 15.09
N GLY A 194 -4.21 6.99 15.67
CA GLY A 194 -3.63 6.79 16.99
C GLY A 194 -4.64 6.93 18.12
N ARG A 195 -5.91 7.26 17.83
CA ARG A 195 -6.99 7.23 18.82
C ARG A 195 -7.57 5.83 18.88
N ASP A 196 -7.51 5.24 20.06
CA ASP A 196 -8.10 3.94 20.34
C ASP A 196 -9.60 3.90 20.00
N GLY A 197 -10.04 2.77 19.45
CA GLY A 197 -11.46 2.49 19.21
C GLY A 197 -12.05 3.06 17.92
N VAL A 198 -11.26 3.69 17.05
CA VAL A 198 -11.74 4.08 15.71
C VAL A 198 -11.71 2.86 14.79
N ASP A 199 -12.89 2.38 14.40
CA ASP A 199 -13.03 1.45 13.29
C ASP A 199 -12.83 2.22 11.99
N TRP A 200 -11.75 1.90 11.26
CA TRP A 200 -11.43 2.57 10.00
C TRP A 200 -11.98 1.87 8.77
N ASP A 201 -12.42 0.62 8.91
CA ASP A 201 -13.04 -0.11 7.80
C ASP A 201 -14.36 0.56 7.39
N GLN A 202 -15.01 1.28 8.30
CA GLN A 202 -16.20 2.08 7.99
C GLN A 202 -15.93 3.29 7.07
N TYR A 203 -14.66 3.68 6.89
CA TYR A 203 -14.24 4.75 5.98
C TYR A 203 -13.58 4.22 4.71
N ALA A 204 -13.48 2.89 4.56
CA ALA A 204 -13.04 2.29 3.31
C ALA A 204 -14.04 2.61 2.20
N LEU A 205 -13.52 2.81 0.99
CA LEU A 205 -14.36 2.98 -0.18
C LEU A 205 -15.16 1.69 -0.43
N PRO A 206 -16.36 1.76 -1.01
CA PRO A 206 -17.13 0.56 -1.32
C PRO A 206 -16.43 -0.26 -2.40
N ASP A 207 -16.35 -1.57 -2.19
CA ASP A 207 -15.77 -2.48 -3.19
C ASP A 207 -16.81 -2.85 -4.26
N ARG A 208 -16.40 -2.87 -5.53
CA ARG A 208 -17.24 -3.22 -6.68
C ARG A 208 -16.61 -4.36 -7.49
N PRO A 209 -16.70 -5.61 -7.02
CA PRO A 209 -15.93 -6.70 -7.60
C PRO A 209 -16.53 -7.23 -8.90
N THR A 210 -15.78 -7.07 -9.99
CA THR A 210 -16.01 -7.66 -11.32
C THR A 210 -15.49 -9.10 -11.41
N SER A 211 -15.88 -9.86 -12.44
CA SER A 211 -15.31 -11.20 -12.72
C SER A 211 -13.79 -11.14 -12.82
N ASP A 212 -13.29 -10.12 -13.51
CA ASP A 212 -11.88 -9.97 -13.85
C ASP A 212 -11.07 -9.58 -12.61
N SER A 213 -11.56 -8.64 -11.81
CA SER A 213 -10.91 -8.28 -10.55
C SER A 213 -10.85 -9.46 -9.57
N LYS A 214 -11.89 -10.32 -9.51
CA LYS A 214 -11.89 -11.53 -8.69
C LYS A 214 -10.88 -12.57 -9.21
N ALA A 215 -10.84 -12.79 -10.52
CA ALA A 215 -9.91 -13.71 -11.15
C ALA A 215 -8.45 -13.25 -10.97
N ALA A 216 -8.19 -11.95 -11.13
CA ALA A 216 -6.89 -11.35 -10.84
C ALA A 216 -6.54 -11.50 -9.36
N ARG A 217 -7.48 -11.22 -8.45
CA ARG A 217 -7.24 -11.39 -7.01
C ARG A 217 -6.73 -12.77 -6.67
N ARG A 218 -7.35 -13.84 -7.19
CA ARG A 218 -6.91 -15.23 -6.95
C ARG A 218 -5.48 -15.51 -7.43
N LYS A 219 -5.04 -14.86 -8.51
CA LYS A 219 -3.67 -15.01 -9.01
C LYS A 219 -2.62 -14.35 -8.11
N PHE A 220 -2.98 -13.25 -7.44
CA PHE A 220 -2.05 -12.46 -6.60
C PHE A 220 -2.18 -12.77 -5.10
N GLU A 221 -3.36 -13.20 -4.67
CA GLU A 221 -3.70 -13.67 -3.33
C GLU A 221 -4.31 -15.08 -3.45
N PRO A 222 -3.52 -16.12 -3.79
CA PRO A 222 -4.03 -17.48 -3.73
C PRO A 222 -4.52 -17.72 -2.30
N SER A 223 -5.80 -18.04 -2.18
CA SER A 223 -6.36 -18.38 -0.88
C SER A 223 -5.64 -19.62 -0.36
N ALA A 224 -5.41 -19.72 0.95
CA ALA A 224 -4.86 -20.93 1.57
C ALA A 224 -5.64 -22.22 1.22
N ALA A 225 -6.89 -22.09 0.78
CA ALA A 225 -7.69 -23.20 0.27
C ALA A 225 -7.30 -23.64 -1.16
N GLU A 226 -6.83 -22.74 -2.01
CA GLU A 226 -6.38 -23.05 -3.39
C GLU A 226 -4.96 -23.64 -3.38
N GLU A 227 -4.09 -23.24 -2.45
CA GLU A 227 -2.77 -23.87 -2.25
C GLU A 227 -2.89 -25.34 -1.81
N LEU A 228 -3.94 -25.68 -1.05
CA LEU A 228 -4.24 -27.05 -0.64
C LEU A 228 -4.82 -27.90 -1.79
N GLU A 229 -5.71 -27.35 -2.63
CA GLU A 229 -6.23 -28.07 -3.80
C GLU A 229 -5.17 -28.32 -4.88
N ASP A 230 -4.21 -27.40 -5.06
CA ASP A 230 -3.08 -27.60 -5.98
C ASP A 230 -2.01 -28.54 -5.41
N ALA A 231 -1.89 -28.65 -4.09
CA ALA A 231 -1.10 -29.68 -3.44
C ALA A 231 -1.74 -31.07 -3.64
N ASP A 232 -3.05 -31.19 -3.44
CA ASP A 232 -3.80 -32.45 -3.61
C ASP A 232 -3.85 -32.92 -5.07
N LYS A 233 -3.88 -31.99 -6.05
CA LYS A 233 -3.77 -32.34 -7.48
C LYS A 233 -2.36 -32.75 -7.91
N LYS A 234 -1.30 -32.32 -7.20
CA LYS A 234 0.09 -32.72 -7.50
C LYS A 234 0.51 -34.03 -6.84
N THR A 235 -0.24 -34.53 -5.85
CA THR A 235 0.01 -35.85 -5.23
C THR A 235 -0.74 -37.02 -5.88
N GLY A 236 -1.51 -36.76 -6.94
CA GLY A 236 -2.40 -37.74 -7.56
C GLY A 236 -1.84 -38.53 -8.75
N THR A 237 -0.59 -39.00 -8.75
CA THR A 237 -0.17 -40.13 -9.62
C THR A 237 1.16 -40.77 -9.18
N GLY A 238 1.09 -41.82 -8.36
CA GLY A 238 2.25 -42.64 -7.97
C GLY A 238 1.91 -43.63 -6.86
N ARG A 239 1.76 -44.90 -7.23
CA ARG A 239 1.17 -46.00 -6.44
C ARG A 239 2.19 -46.70 -5.50
N PHE A 240 1.65 -47.31 -4.42
CA PHE A 240 2.19 -48.29 -3.44
C PHE A 240 2.88 -47.69 -2.19
N GLY A 241 2.58 -48.05 -0.94
CA GLY A 241 1.66 -49.02 -0.32
C GLY A 241 2.03 -49.25 1.17
N ALA A 242 1.02 -49.48 2.03
CA ALA A 242 1.06 -50.03 3.42
C ALA A 242 1.92 -49.29 4.48
N THR A 243 1.50 -49.04 5.72
CA THR A 243 0.95 -49.98 6.72
C THR A 243 0.39 -49.22 7.95
N MET A 244 -0.51 -49.88 8.69
CA MET A 244 -1.35 -49.46 9.84
C MET A 244 -0.72 -48.75 11.06
N GLY A 245 -1.62 -48.09 11.81
CA GLY A 245 -1.63 -47.94 13.28
C GLY A 245 -1.39 -46.49 13.73
N ASP A 246 -2.13 -45.85 14.62
CA ASP A 246 -3.08 -46.29 15.63
C ASP A 246 -3.92 -45.08 16.06
N ALA A 247 -5.14 -45.34 16.53
CA ALA A 247 -6.16 -44.37 16.86
C ALA A 247 -5.98 -43.80 18.26
N THR A 248 -6.00 -42.47 18.42
CA THR A 248 -6.74 -41.83 19.54
C THR A 248 -6.92 -40.33 19.30
N ALA A 249 -8.15 -39.93 18.97
CA ALA A 249 -8.68 -38.62 19.29
C ALA A 249 -9.70 -38.80 20.42
N PRO A 250 -9.93 -37.76 21.24
CA PRO A 250 -11.28 -37.21 21.20
C PRO A 250 -11.31 -35.71 21.04
N LEU A 251 -12.31 -35.31 20.27
CA LEU A 251 -12.81 -33.97 20.02
C LEU A 251 -13.27 -33.30 21.32
N LEU A 252 -12.84 -32.06 21.57
CA LEU A 252 -13.67 -31.08 22.24
C LEU A 252 -13.64 -29.76 21.47
N LEU A 253 -14.79 -29.47 20.87
CA LEU A 253 -15.20 -28.20 20.33
C LEU A 253 -15.35 -27.18 21.46
N SER A 254 -14.72 -26.01 21.33
CA SER A 254 -15.34 -24.76 21.77
C SER A 254 -14.88 -23.61 20.87
N ARG A 255 -15.82 -23.14 20.04
CA ARG A 255 -15.80 -21.83 19.38
C ARG A 255 -15.88 -20.73 20.44
N SER A 256 -15.02 -19.73 20.35
CA SER A 256 -15.41 -18.34 20.59
C SER A 256 -14.50 -17.39 19.81
N ASN A 257 -15.17 -16.62 18.95
CA ASN A 257 -14.73 -15.51 18.10
C ASN A 257 -13.72 -14.53 18.72
N GLY A 258 -12.87 -13.98 17.84
CA GLY A 258 -12.32 -12.62 18.01
C GLY A 258 -10.91 -12.44 17.44
N ALA A 259 -10.77 -11.47 16.53
CA ALA A 259 -9.51 -10.97 15.95
C ALA A 259 -8.79 -11.87 14.93
N ARG A 260 -9.34 -11.94 13.71
CA ARG A 260 -8.53 -12.23 12.51
C ARG A 260 -7.81 -10.96 12.07
N SER A 261 -6.57 -10.81 12.52
CA SER A 261 -5.55 -10.06 11.78
C SER A 261 -5.26 -10.81 10.48
N SER A 262 -5.47 -10.17 9.33
CA SER A 262 -4.93 -10.64 8.06
C SER A 262 -4.06 -9.53 7.44
N ALA A 263 -2.91 -9.31 8.06
CA ALA A 263 -1.74 -8.78 7.37
C ALA A 263 -0.84 -9.98 7.08
N PHE A 264 -0.88 -10.50 5.86
CA PHE A 264 0.19 -11.38 5.37
C PHE A 264 1.01 -10.60 4.34
N LEU A 265 2.11 -10.08 4.86
CA LEU A 265 3.34 -9.82 4.13
C LEU A 265 3.89 -11.19 3.65
N PRO A 266 4.40 -11.32 2.42
CA PRO A 266 5.16 -12.51 2.06
C PRO A 266 6.42 -12.57 2.93
N ALA A 267 6.56 -13.67 3.65
CA ALA A 267 7.59 -13.91 4.66
C ALA A 267 8.98 -14.08 4.05
N PHE A 268 9.96 -13.36 4.61
CA PHE A 268 11.30 -13.90 4.84
C PHE A 268 11.74 -13.47 6.25
N THR A 269 11.26 -14.20 7.26
CA THR A 269 11.86 -14.19 8.60
C THR A 269 12.87 -15.31 8.68
N GLY A 270 14.15 -14.95 8.58
CA GLY A 270 15.25 -15.86 8.82
C GLY A 270 16.54 -15.09 8.98
N LEU A 271 16.80 -14.62 10.21
CA LEU A 271 18.11 -14.33 10.82
C LEU A 271 18.12 -13.02 11.63
N PHE A 272 17.44 -12.97 12.78
CA PHE A 272 17.93 -12.18 13.92
C PHE A 272 17.43 -12.79 15.23
N HIS A 273 18.12 -13.84 15.69
CA HIS A 273 18.18 -14.22 17.10
C HIS A 273 19.64 -14.43 17.48
N ARG A 274 20.29 -13.34 17.90
CA ARG A 274 21.43 -13.43 18.81
C ARG A 274 21.26 -12.39 19.90
N ARG A 275 20.81 -12.86 21.06
CA ARG A 275 20.99 -12.20 22.35
C ARG A 275 22.49 -11.97 22.53
N HIS A 276 22.91 -10.73 22.75
CA HIS A 276 24.17 -10.46 23.42
C HIS A 276 23.90 -10.41 24.92
N VAL A 277 24.55 -11.35 25.61
CA VAL A 277 24.73 -11.36 27.06
C VAL A 277 25.61 -10.17 27.43
N GLN A 278 25.17 -9.36 28.40
CA GLN A 278 26.01 -8.39 29.09
C GLN A 278 26.84 -9.09 30.17
N ALA A 279 28.16 -9.00 30.04
CA ALA A 279 29.19 -9.04 31.09
C ALA A 279 30.41 -8.33 30.46
N ALA A 280 31.13 -7.41 31.09
CA ALA A 280 31.29 -7.05 32.50
C ALA A 280 31.28 -5.51 32.68
#